data_AF-A0A367M6P8-F1
#
_entry.id   AF-A0A367M6P8-F1
#
_cell.length_a   1.000
_cell.length_b   1.000
_cell.length_c   1.000
_cell.angle_alpha   90.00
_cell.angle_beta   90.00
_cell.angle_gamma   90.00
#
_symmetry.space_group_name_H-M   'P 1'
#
loop_
_entity.id
_entity.type
_entity.pdbx_description
1 polymer ?
#
loop_
_entity_poly.entity_id
_entity_poly.type
_entity_poly.pdbx_seq_one_letter_code
_entity_poly.pdbx_strand_id
1 'polypeptide(L)'
;KIDPPPEMGSARKRPKDFSDLAFYRGKLFTLERLAHQICRRDLAQAKVERCWSFASAVLAPERRYELPYGVAEALSLDDKGAWLGIDNGDHARADGDVRPFVLRFAAPAGGWLGDK
;
A
#
# COMPACT_ATOMS: atom_id res chain seq x y z
N LYS A 1 15.80 -7.17 -2.21
CA LYS A 1 14.75 -7.09 -3.26
C LYS A 1 13.54 -7.87 -2.80
N ILE A 2 12.35 -7.51 -3.25
CA ILE A 2 11.06 -8.13 -2.89
C ILE A 2 10.41 -8.74 -4.12
N ASP A 3 9.58 -9.75 -3.92
CA ASP A 3 8.75 -10.29 -4.99
C ASP A 3 7.56 -9.33 -5.23
N PRO A 4 7.24 -9.02 -6.49
CA PRO A 4 6.08 -8.18 -6.80
C PRO A 4 4.78 -8.93 -6.50
N PRO A 5 3.66 -8.21 -6.29
CA PRO A 5 2.37 -8.86 -6.13
C PRO A 5 1.95 -9.57 -7.44
N PRO A 6 1.22 -10.70 -7.37
CA PRO A 6 0.81 -11.47 -8.56
C PRO A 6 0.10 -10.64 -9.63
N GLU A 7 -0.68 -9.64 -9.22
CA GLU A 7 -1.45 -8.73 -10.07
C GLU A 7 -0.58 -7.89 -11.03
N MET A 8 0.72 -7.76 -10.75
CA MET A 8 1.66 -7.10 -11.65
C MET A 8 2.04 -7.96 -12.87
N GLY A 9 1.77 -9.28 -12.85
CA GLY A 9 2.09 -10.18 -13.97
C GLY A 9 3.59 -10.27 -14.32
N SER A 10 4.46 -9.82 -13.43
CA SER A 10 5.91 -9.79 -13.64
C SER A 10 6.63 -10.59 -12.56
N ALA A 11 7.62 -11.39 -12.92
CA ALA A 11 8.50 -12.07 -11.95
C ALA A 11 9.71 -11.20 -11.53
N ARG A 12 9.79 -9.95 -12.02
CA ARG A 12 10.95 -9.09 -11.77
C ARG A 12 10.93 -8.58 -10.32
N LYS A 13 11.88 -9.06 -9.52
CA LYS A 13 12.09 -8.59 -8.15
C LYS A 13 12.32 -7.07 -8.09
N ARG A 14 11.64 -6.39 -7.17
CA ARG A 14 11.71 -4.94 -6.98
C ARG A 14 12.68 -4.57 -5.84
N PRO A 15 13.28 -3.36 -5.84
CA PRO A 15 13.93 -2.85 -4.63
C PRO A 15 12.90 -2.75 -3.50
N LYS A 16 13.39 -2.77 -2.25
CA LYS A 16 12.56 -2.36 -1.11
C LYS A 16 12.37 -0.86 -1.21
N ASP A 17 11.18 -0.38 -0.88
CA ASP A 17 10.90 1.03 -0.88
C ASP A 17 9.84 1.40 0.16
N PHE A 18 9.84 2.67 0.53
CA PHE A 18 8.91 3.25 1.48
C PHE A 18 8.46 4.60 0.92
N SER A 19 7.16 4.82 0.86
CA SER A 19 6.58 6.09 0.39
C SER A 19 5.91 6.89 1.51
N ASP A 20 5.49 6.23 2.59
CA ASP A 20 4.94 6.92 3.76
C ASP A 20 5.03 6.05 5.03
N LEU A 21 4.84 6.67 6.19
CA LEU A 21 4.84 6.07 7.52
C LEU A 21 3.60 6.50 8.31
N ALA A 22 3.05 5.59 9.11
CA ALA A 22 2.04 5.92 10.11
C ALA A 22 2.41 5.34 11.48
N PHE A 23 2.26 6.15 12.53
CA PHE A 23 2.36 5.67 13.91
C PHE A 23 0.97 5.38 14.44
N TYR A 24 0.79 4.18 14.98
CA TYR A 24 -0.50 3.78 15.52
C TYR A 24 -0.32 2.85 16.71
N ARG A 25 -0.81 3.30 17.87
CA ARG A 25 -0.86 2.55 19.13
C ARG A 25 0.45 1.82 19.46
N GLY A 26 1.58 2.52 19.36
CA GLY A 26 2.90 1.99 19.70
C GLY A 26 3.54 1.08 18.65
N LYS A 27 2.99 1.05 17.42
CA LYS A 27 3.57 0.36 16.28
C LYS A 27 3.85 1.33 15.14
N LEU A 28 4.84 0.99 14.32
CA LEU A 28 5.16 1.68 13.07
C LEU A 28 4.49 0.94 11.91
N PHE A 29 3.86 1.68 11.02
CA PHE A 29 3.32 1.15 9.76
C PHE A 29 4.06 1.81 8.61
N THR A 30 4.52 1.00 7.65
CA THR A 30 5.16 1.47 6.42
C THR A 30 4.27 1.22 5.21
N LEU A 31 4.18 2.21 4.34
CA LEU A 31 3.65 2.04 2.99
C LEU A 31 4.77 1.61 2.04
N GLU A 32 4.70 0.39 1.53
CA GLU A 32 5.67 -0.20 0.60
C GLU A 32 5.06 -0.23 -0.81
N ARG A 33 5.16 0.88 -1.54
CA ARG A 33 4.44 1.09 -2.80
C ARG A 33 4.82 0.09 -3.90
N LEU A 34 6.07 -0.36 -4.01
CA LEU A 34 6.44 -1.37 -5.02
C LEU A 34 5.95 -2.77 -4.64
N ALA A 35 5.82 -3.05 -3.33
CA ALA A 35 5.22 -4.28 -2.83
C ALA A 35 3.69 -4.28 -2.92
N HIS A 36 3.08 -3.09 -3.01
CA HIS A 36 1.65 -2.86 -2.80
C HIS A 36 1.17 -3.34 -1.43
N GLN A 37 1.95 -3.04 -0.38
CA GLN A 37 1.68 -3.49 0.98
C GLN A 37 1.73 -2.37 2.01
N ILE A 38 0.88 -2.50 3.02
CA ILE A 38 1.03 -1.81 4.30
C ILE A 38 1.65 -2.83 5.26
N CYS A 39 2.76 -2.50 5.90
CA CYS A 39 3.45 -3.41 6.82
C CYS A 39 3.52 -2.82 8.23
N ARG A 40 3.00 -3.55 9.21
CA ARG A 40 3.21 -3.28 10.63
C ARG A 40 4.60 -3.76 11.05
N ARG A 41 5.26 -2.93 11.83
CA ARG A 41 6.62 -3.12 12.31
C ARG A 41 6.71 -2.86 13.80
N ASP A 42 7.64 -3.58 14.43
CA ASP A 42 8.12 -3.20 15.74
C ASP A 42 8.67 -1.76 15.71
N LEU A 43 8.33 -0.96 16.72
CA LEU A 43 8.65 0.46 16.73
C LEU A 43 10.15 0.71 16.97
N ALA A 44 10.82 -0.13 17.76
CA ALA A 44 12.21 0.09 18.16
C ALA A 44 13.19 -0.40 17.09
N GLN A 45 12.90 -1.53 16.45
CA GLN A 45 13.80 -2.21 15.52
C GLN A 45 13.34 -2.16 14.06
N ALA A 46 12.15 -1.60 13.79
CA ALA A 46 11.51 -1.62 12.48
C ALA A 46 11.36 -3.03 11.88
N LYS A 47 11.39 -4.08 12.72
CA LYS A 47 11.24 -5.48 12.29
C LYS A 47 9.81 -5.68 11.79
N VAL A 48 9.67 -6.26 10.59
CA VAL A 48 8.35 -6.59 10.01
C VAL A 48 7.65 -7.61 10.91
N GLU A 49 6.42 -7.30 11.31
CA GLU A 49 5.56 -8.19 12.08
C GLU A 49 4.46 -8.80 11.22
N ARG A 50 3.84 -7.97 10.35
CA ARG A 50 2.76 -8.39 9.45
C ARG A 50 2.62 -7.40 8.30
N CYS A 51 2.25 -7.89 7.12
CA CYS A 51 1.92 -7.06 5.96
C CYS A 51 0.55 -7.42 5.40
N TRP A 52 -0.13 -6.42 4.85
CA TRP A 52 -1.40 -6.57 4.13
C TRP A 52 -1.25 -6.01 2.74
N SER A 53 -1.69 -6.77 1.74
CA SER A 53 -1.67 -6.35 0.35
C SER A 53 -2.89 -5.49 0.02
N PHE A 54 -2.67 -4.42 -0.73
CA PHE A 54 -3.71 -3.63 -1.40
C PHE A 54 -3.66 -3.78 -2.93
N ALA A 55 -2.83 -4.70 -3.44
CA ALA A 55 -2.57 -4.88 -4.86
C ALA A 55 -3.85 -5.07 -5.68
N SER A 56 -4.74 -5.97 -5.26
CA SER A 56 -5.99 -6.25 -5.96
C SER A 56 -6.90 -5.04 -6.14
N ALA A 57 -6.85 -4.07 -5.22
CA ALA A 57 -7.67 -2.86 -5.31
C ALA A 57 -7.06 -1.81 -6.23
N VAL A 58 -5.75 -1.56 -6.13
CA VAL A 58 -5.06 -0.51 -6.90
C VAL A 58 -4.71 -0.96 -8.32
N LEU A 59 -4.48 -2.26 -8.51
CA LEU A 59 -4.16 -2.86 -9.81
C LEU A 59 -5.41 -3.43 -10.53
N ALA A 60 -6.60 -3.22 -9.97
CA ALA A 60 -7.85 -3.52 -10.65
C ALA A 60 -7.91 -2.76 -11.99
N PRO A 61 -8.37 -3.39 -13.09
CA PRO A 61 -8.33 -2.78 -14.43
C PRO A 61 -8.93 -1.38 -14.50
N GLU A 62 -10.00 -1.12 -13.75
CA GLU A 62 -10.70 0.16 -13.72
C GLU A 62 -9.97 1.25 -12.92
N ARG A 63 -9.00 0.92 -12.07
CA ARG A 63 -8.27 1.87 -11.20
C ARG A 63 -6.79 2.02 -11.55
N ARG A 64 -6.24 1.07 -12.31
CA ARG A 64 -4.81 0.97 -12.56
C ARG A 64 -4.29 2.11 -13.42
N TYR A 65 -3.20 2.74 -12.97
CA TYR A 65 -2.31 3.52 -13.82
C TYR A 65 -1.21 2.59 -14.36
N GLU A 66 -0.97 2.61 -15.66
CA GLU A 66 0.04 1.77 -16.31
C GLU A 66 1.45 2.34 -16.14
N LEU A 67 1.97 2.24 -14.91
CA LEU A 67 3.29 2.75 -14.55
C LEU A 67 4.23 1.63 -14.09
N PRO A 68 5.54 1.74 -14.35
CA PRO A 68 6.51 0.72 -13.96
C PRO A 68 6.86 0.75 -12.46
N TYR A 69 6.29 1.68 -11.70
CA TYR A 69 6.46 1.91 -10.27
C TYR A 69 5.10 1.94 -9.55
N GLY A 70 5.10 1.79 -8.23
CA GLY A 70 3.90 1.93 -7.40
C GLY A 70 3.51 3.40 -7.25
N VAL A 71 2.22 3.66 -7.11
CA VAL A 71 1.61 5.00 -7.12
C VAL A 71 0.95 5.38 -5.78
N ALA A 72 1.11 4.55 -4.76
CA ALA A 72 0.61 4.84 -3.42
C ALA A 72 1.64 5.71 -2.67
N GLU A 73 1.28 6.96 -2.38
CA GLU A 73 2.21 7.98 -1.86
C GLU A 73 1.73 8.62 -0.54
N ALA A 74 0.57 8.21 -0.02
CA ALA A 74 0.10 8.66 1.30
C ALA A 74 -0.56 7.52 2.09
N LEU A 75 -0.34 7.49 3.40
CA LEU A 75 -0.91 6.54 4.36
C LEU A 75 -1.43 7.28 5.60
N SER A 76 -2.73 7.13 5.87
CA SER A 76 -3.32 7.47 7.17
C SER A 76 -4.03 6.25 7.73
N LEU A 77 -3.95 6.02 9.04
CA LEU A 77 -4.46 4.80 9.67
C LEU A 77 -5.17 5.13 10.98
N ASP A 78 -6.33 4.51 11.19
CA ASP A 78 -7.13 4.58 12.40
C ASP A 78 -7.63 3.18 12.81
N ASP A 79 -8.40 3.10 13.90
CA ASP A 79 -8.97 1.84 14.38
C ASP A 79 -9.89 1.15 13.36
N LYS A 80 -10.48 1.91 12.44
CA LYS A 80 -11.45 1.43 11.46
C LYS A 80 -10.80 1.03 10.15
N GLY A 81 -9.57 1.46 9.88
CA GLY A 81 -8.90 1.13 8.64
C GLY A 81 -7.73 2.02 8.26
N ALA A 82 -7.47 2.06 6.95
CA ALA A 82 -6.40 2.83 6.36
C ALA A 82 -6.90 3.58 5.13
N TRP A 83 -6.40 4.80 4.96
CA TRP A 83 -6.55 5.60 3.76
C TRP A 83 -5.24 5.57 3.00
N LEU A 84 -5.32 5.27 1.69
CA LEU A 84 -4.20 5.35 0.77
C LEU A 84 -4.44 6.47 -0.24
N GLY A 85 -3.48 7.39 -0.36
CA GLY A 85 -3.45 8.35 -1.46
C GLY A 85 -2.74 7.74 -2.66
N ILE A 86 -3.43 7.71 -3.81
CA ILE A 86 -2.89 7.27 -5.08
C ILE A 86 -2.57 8.51 -5.91
N ASP A 87 -1.28 8.76 -6.08
CA ASP A 87 -0.74 9.85 -6.90
C ASP A 87 -0.32 9.29 -8.26
N ASN A 88 -0.95 9.81 -9.32
CA ASN A 88 -0.77 9.34 -10.67
C ASN A 88 0.23 10.15 -11.49
N GLY A 89 0.83 11.21 -10.94
CA GLY A 89 1.82 12.02 -11.65
C GLY A 89 1.34 12.48 -13.04
N ASP A 90 0.08 12.91 -13.14
CA ASP A 90 -0.62 13.32 -14.36
C ASP A 90 -0.85 12.21 -15.42
N HIS A 91 -0.55 10.94 -15.11
CA HIS A 91 -0.86 9.83 -16.02
C HIS A 91 -2.34 9.45 -15.99
N ALA A 92 -2.90 9.17 -17.17
CA ALA A 92 -4.28 8.69 -17.30
C ALA A 92 -4.41 7.19 -16.96
N ARG A 93 -5.57 6.80 -16.41
CA ARG A 93 -6.03 5.41 -16.38
C ARG A 93 -6.46 4.96 -17.79
N ALA A 94 -6.80 3.69 -17.94
CA ALA A 94 -7.27 3.12 -19.20
C ALA A 94 -8.55 3.81 -19.76
N ASP A 95 -9.36 4.42 -18.90
CA ASP A 95 -10.57 5.18 -19.27
C ASP A 95 -10.29 6.66 -19.63
N GLY A 96 -9.02 7.09 -19.58
CA GLY A 96 -8.61 8.47 -19.84
C GLY A 96 -8.71 9.42 -18.63
N ASP A 97 -9.19 8.97 -17.47
CA ASP A 97 -9.26 9.80 -16.27
C ASP A 97 -7.86 10.04 -15.67
N VAL A 98 -7.54 11.31 -15.44
CA VAL A 98 -6.23 11.79 -14.94
C VAL A 98 -6.30 12.24 -13.48
N ARG A 99 -7.43 12.06 -12.79
CA ARG A 99 -7.54 12.49 -11.39
C ARG A 99 -6.85 11.46 -10.48
N PRO A 100 -6.02 11.88 -9.52
CA PRO A 100 -5.61 11.01 -8.41
C PRO A 100 -6.82 10.66 -7.54
N PHE A 101 -6.70 9.63 -6.70
CA PHE A 101 -7.80 9.22 -5.83
C PHE A 101 -7.31 8.73 -4.47
N VAL A 102 -8.23 8.71 -3.50
CA VAL A 102 -7.98 8.16 -2.17
C VAL A 102 -8.85 6.91 -1.98
N LEU A 103 -8.24 5.81 -1.53
CA LEU A 103 -8.97 4.60 -1.16
C LEU A 103 -9.02 4.42 0.34
N ARG A 104 -10.19 4.05 0.86
CA ARG A 104 -10.34 3.56 2.23
C ARG A 104 -10.42 2.04 2.23
N PHE A 105 -9.56 1.42 3.02
CA PHE A 105 -9.65 0.00 3.38
C PHE A 105 -10.16 -0.11 4.80
N ALA A 106 -11.02 -1.10 5.07
CA ALA A 106 -11.35 -1.47 6.43
C ALA A 106 -10.12 -2.06 7.13
N ALA A 107 -10.07 -1.93 8.46
CA ALA A 107 -9.08 -2.63 9.26
C ALA A 107 -9.23 -4.15 9.05
N PRO A 108 -8.13 -4.91 9.10
CA PRO A 108 -8.19 -6.36 8.99
C PRO A 108 -9.01 -6.96 10.14
N ALA A 109 -9.50 -8.19 9.96
CA ALA A 109 -10.11 -8.94 11.04
C ALA A 109 -9.15 -9.01 12.25
N GLY A 110 -9.68 -8.70 13.44
CA GLY A 110 -8.90 -8.54 14.68
C GLY A 110 -8.12 -7.21 14.80
N GLY A 111 -8.33 -6.28 13.87
CA GLY A 111 -7.70 -4.96 13.86
C GLY A 111 -6.21 -4.99 13.52
N TRP A 112 -5.61 -3.79 13.43
CA TRP A 112 -4.22 -3.63 13.01
C TRP A 112 -3.20 -4.25 13.97
N LEU A 113 -3.56 -4.40 15.25
CA LEU A 113 -2.69 -5.00 16.26
C LEU A 113 -2.88 -6.52 16.39
N GLY A 114 -3.95 -7.08 15.81
CA GLY A 114 -4.41 -8.46 16.04
C GLY A 114 -5.24 -8.55 17.32
N ASP A 115 -6.11 -9.57 17.39
CA ASP A 115 -6.80 -9.93 18.62
C ASP A 115 -5.74 -10.33 19.66
N LYS A 116 -5.92 -9.86 20.91
CA LYS A 116 -5.10 -10.30 22.03
C LYS A 116 -5.37 -11.76 22.37
#